data_AF-A0A5E4QEE4-F1
#
_entry.id   AF-A0A5E4QEE4-F1
#
_cell.length_a   1.000
_cell.length_b   1.000
_cell.length_c   1.000
_cell.angle_alpha   90.00
_cell.angle_beta   90.00
_cell.angle_gamma   90.00
#
_symmetry.space_group_name_H-M   'P 1'
#
loop_
_entity.id
_entity.type
_entity.pdbx_description
1 polymer ?
#
loop_
_entity_poly.entity_id
_entity_poly.type
_entity_poly.pdbx_seq_one_letter_code
_entity_poly.pdbx_strand_id
1 'polypeptide(L)'
;MFTGRCFCTDMEGNRIFGQMWRREASEMSCACSRARHELEVEGHVVTLHCTPNGDYEPLQCNEGMCWCVEPSSGQPTVIPMPQADMNRLPCLRQ
;
A
#
# COMPACT_ATOMS: atom_id res chain seq x y z
N MET A 1 -7.38 -4.90 30.29
CA MET A 1 -7.65 -4.58 28.87
C MET A 1 -6.31 -4.36 28.19
N PHE A 2 -5.87 -5.25 27.30
CA PHE A 2 -4.58 -5.10 26.64
C PHE A 2 -4.71 -4.13 25.45
N THR A 3 -4.19 -2.91 25.61
CA THR A 3 -4.06 -1.91 24.54
C THR A 3 -2.84 -2.24 23.68
N GLY A 4 -2.91 -3.32 22.91
CA GLY A 4 -1.85 -3.74 21.99
C GLY A 4 -1.96 -3.09 20.62
N ARG A 5 -0.84 -3.05 19.89
CA ARG A 5 -0.77 -2.70 18.47
C ARG A 5 -0.15 -3.85 17.69
N CYS A 6 -0.60 -4.04 16.46
CA CYS A 6 0.05 -4.87 15.44
C CYS A 6 0.91 -3.97 14.55
N PHE A 7 1.99 -4.51 14.03
CA PHE A 7 2.94 -3.81 13.16
C PHE A 7 3.19 -4.66 11.92
N CYS A 8 3.44 -4.01 10.79
CA CYS A 8 3.94 -4.71 9.62
C CYS A 8 5.41 -5.09 9.81
N THR A 9 5.77 -6.25 9.28
CA THR A 9 7.15 -6.73 9.24
C THR A 9 7.52 -7.13 7.82
N ASP A 10 8.82 -7.09 7.53
CA ASP A 10 9.39 -7.78 6.37
C ASP A 10 9.38 -9.31 6.58
N MET A 11 10.00 -10.04 5.64
CA MET A 11 10.11 -11.50 5.67
C MET A 11 11.05 -12.04 6.76
N GLU A 12 11.94 -11.19 7.30
CA GLU A 12 12.88 -11.52 8.37
C GLU A 12 12.31 -11.20 9.77
N GLY A 13 11.16 -10.52 9.80
CA GLY A 13 10.50 -10.09 11.03
C GLY A 13 10.92 -8.70 11.50
N ASN A 14 11.72 -7.96 10.72
CA ASN A 14 12.06 -6.58 11.07
C ASN A 14 10.84 -5.69 10.83
N ARG A 15 10.65 -4.72 11.73
CA ARG A 15 9.53 -3.79 11.65
C ARG A 15 9.70 -2.84 10.47
N ILE A 16 8.64 -2.72 9.67
CA ILE A 16 8.52 -1.76 8.56
C ILE A 16 7.36 -0.78 8.80
N PHE A 17 7.08 0.09 7.83
CA PHE A 17 5.95 1.02 7.90
C PHE A 17 4.62 0.26 8.02
N GLY A 18 3.67 0.82 8.78
CA GLY A 18 2.34 0.22 8.99
C GLY A 18 2.11 -0.27 10.42
N GLN A 19 1.01 0.19 11.03
CA GLN A 19 0.57 -0.26 12.36
C GLN A 19 -0.96 -0.16 12.51
N MET A 20 -1.54 -1.00 13.36
CA MET A 20 -2.96 -0.90 13.69
C MET A 20 -3.22 -1.27 15.16
N TRP A 21 -4.30 -0.74 15.72
CA TRP A 21 -4.79 -1.23 17.02
C TRP A 21 -5.14 -2.70 16.92
N ARG A 22 -4.75 -3.51 17.90
CA ARG A 22 -4.96 -4.96 17.87
C ARG A 22 -6.43 -5.35 17.64
N ARG A 23 -7.38 -4.52 18.09
CA ARG A 23 -8.83 -4.71 17.90
C ARG A 23 -9.33 -4.43 16.47
N GLU A 24 -8.57 -3.68 15.69
CA GLU A 24 -8.90 -3.24 14.32
C GLU A 24 -7.97 -3.90 13.28
N ALA A 25 -7.06 -4.78 13.72
CA ALA A 25 -6.04 -5.37 12.88
C ALA A 25 -6.52 -6.59 12.06
N SER A 26 -7.82 -6.92 12.06
CA SER A 26 -8.32 -8.08 11.30
C SER A 26 -8.14 -7.91 9.79
N GLU A 27 -8.29 -6.68 9.30
CA GLU A 27 -8.17 -6.34 7.87
C GLU A 27 -6.77 -5.84 7.49
N MET A 28 -5.82 -5.81 8.43
CA MET A 28 -4.46 -5.31 8.21
C MET A 28 -3.63 -6.35 7.43
N SER A 29 -3.53 -6.18 6.11
CA SER A 29 -2.79 -7.11 5.25
C SER A 29 -1.29 -6.81 5.18
N CYS A 30 -0.89 -5.54 5.35
CA CYS A 30 0.46 -5.02 5.13
C CYS A 30 0.99 -5.15 3.69
N ALA A 31 0.13 -5.44 2.72
CA ALA A 31 0.55 -5.77 1.35
C ALA A 31 1.37 -4.64 0.70
N CYS A 32 0.93 -3.39 0.83
CA CYS A 32 1.65 -2.23 0.27
C CYS A 32 3.00 -2.03 0.93
N SER A 33 3.05 -2.11 2.27
CA SER A 33 4.29 -1.87 2.99
C SER A 33 5.36 -2.92 2.69
N ARG A 34 4.96 -4.20 2.55
CA ARG A 34 5.88 -5.26 2.14
C ARG A 34 6.38 -5.07 0.71
N ALA A 35 5.48 -4.84 -0.25
CA ALA A 35 5.87 -4.63 -1.65
C ALA A 35 6.78 -3.40 -1.83
N ARG A 36 6.48 -2.31 -1.12
CA ARG A 36 7.32 -1.12 -1.11
C ARG A 36 8.72 -1.43 -0.55
N HIS A 37 8.78 -2.12 0.58
CA HIS A 37 10.05 -2.48 1.22
C HIS A 37 10.91 -3.38 0.31
N GLU A 38 10.31 -4.39 -0.31
CA GLU A 38 10.99 -5.29 -1.25
C GLU A 38 11.62 -4.51 -2.41
N LEU A 39 10.86 -3.61 -3.04
CA LEU A 39 11.36 -2.78 -4.15
C LEU A 39 12.46 -1.80 -3.70
N GLU A 40 12.33 -1.19 -2.52
CA GLU A 40 13.36 -0.30 -1.96
C GLU A 40 14.66 -1.06 -1.65
N VAL A 41 14.57 -2.30 -1.14
CA VAL A 41 15.73 -3.18 -0.89
C VAL A 41 16.41 -3.60 -2.20
N GLU A 42 15.65 -3.79 -3.27
CA GLU A 42 16.19 -4.01 -4.62
C GLU A 42 16.83 -2.76 -5.24
N GLY A 43 16.73 -1.61 -4.58
CA GLY A 43 17.32 -0.34 -5.02
C GLY A 43 16.41 0.50 -5.91
N HIS A 44 15.13 0.15 -6.03
CA HIS A 44 14.16 0.96 -6.76
C HIS A 44 13.69 2.15 -5.91
N VAL A 45 13.55 3.31 -6.55
CA VAL A 45 12.91 4.48 -5.94
C VAL A 45 11.42 4.42 -6.24
N VAL A 46 10.64 3.91 -5.31
CA VAL A 46 9.20 3.72 -5.48
C VAL A 46 8.38 4.70 -4.66
N THR A 47 7.22 5.07 -5.20
CA THR A 47 6.27 6.02 -4.59
C THR A 47 4.92 5.39 -4.30
N LEU A 48 4.91 4.09 -3.99
CA LEU A 48 3.70 3.38 -3.58
C LEU A 48 3.06 4.05 -2.36
N HIS A 49 1.76 4.28 -2.46
CA HIS A 49 0.95 4.98 -1.47
C HIS A 49 0.28 3.97 -0.54
N CYS A 50 0.75 3.88 0.70
CA CYS A 50 0.20 2.95 1.69
C CYS A 50 -0.62 3.71 2.75
N THR A 51 -1.75 3.15 3.14
CA THR A 51 -2.50 3.63 4.30
C THR A 51 -1.72 3.35 5.60
N PRO A 52 -2.10 3.95 6.75
CA PRO A 52 -1.37 3.77 8.01
C PRO A 52 -1.31 2.32 8.55
N ASN A 53 -2.21 1.44 8.11
CA ASN A 53 -2.17 0.02 8.48
C ASN A 53 -1.23 -0.81 7.59
N GLY A 54 -0.68 -0.20 6.54
CA GLY A 54 0.25 -0.83 5.61
C GLY A 54 -0.40 -1.46 4.36
N ASP A 55 -1.70 -1.30 4.17
CA ASP A 55 -2.44 -1.67 2.94
C ASP A 55 -2.32 -0.57 1.88
N TYR A 56 -2.70 -0.87 0.64
CA TYR A 56 -2.64 0.10 -0.45
C TYR A 56 -3.74 1.17 -0.31
N GLU A 57 -3.38 2.42 -0.59
CA GLU A 57 -4.39 3.40 -0.97
C GLU A 57 -5.00 3.00 -2.34
N PRO A 58 -6.31 3.20 -2.58
CA PRO A 58 -6.94 2.76 -3.83
C PRO A 58 -6.29 3.33 -5.10
N LEU A 59 -5.75 4.55 -5.02
CA LEU A 59 -4.95 5.16 -6.08
C LEU A 59 -3.47 4.88 -5.82
N GLN A 60 -2.78 4.30 -6.80
CA GLN A 60 -1.33 4.18 -6.82
C GLN A 60 -0.76 5.03 -7.95
N CYS A 61 0.42 5.60 -7.71
CA CYS A 61 1.21 6.27 -8.72
C CYS A 61 2.67 5.88 -8.52
N ASN A 62 3.36 5.53 -9.61
CA ASN A 62 4.79 5.29 -9.60
C ASN A 62 5.37 5.62 -10.98
N GLU A 63 6.55 6.25 -11.01
CA GLU A 63 7.28 6.56 -12.25
C GLU A 63 6.42 7.27 -13.33
N GLY A 64 5.54 8.19 -12.91
CA GLY A 64 4.68 8.96 -13.81
C GLY A 64 3.47 8.20 -14.37
N MET A 65 3.22 6.98 -13.90
CA MET A 65 2.03 6.19 -14.20
C MET A 65 1.17 6.05 -12.95
N CYS A 66 -0.16 6.11 -13.11
CA CYS A 66 -1.12 5.93 -12.02
C CYS A 66 -2.15 4.86 -12.37
N TRP A 67 -2.62 4.11 -11.38
CA TRP A 67 -3.60 3.04 -11.53
C TRP A 67 -4.43 2.87 -10.26
N CYS A 68 -5.58 2.21 -10.39
CA CYS A 68 -6.37 1.80 -9.24
C CYS A 68 -6.00 0.38 -8.82
N VAL A 69 -5.97 0.13 -7.51
CA VAL A 69 -5.67 -1.20 -6.94
C VAL A 69 -6.72 -1.63 -5.93
N GLU A 70 -6.81 -2.94 -5.73
CA GLU A 70 -7.47 -3.54 -4.58
C GLU A 70 -6.59 -3.35 -3.32
N PRO A 71 -7.09 -2.72 -2.23
CA PRO A 71 -6.27 -2.34 -1.07
C PRO A 71 -5.46 -3.47 -0.41
N SER A 72 -6.02 -4.68 -0.36
CA SER A 72 -5.44 -5.82 0.35
C SER A 72 -4.43 -6.64 -0.46
N SER A 73 -4.42 -6.49 -1.79
CA SER A 73 -3.58 -7.30 -2.69
C SER A 73 -2.67 -6.47 -3.58
N GLY A 74 -2.99 -5.20 -3.81
CA GLY A 74 -2.31 -4.36 -4.80
C GLY A 74 -2.66 -4.69 -6.25
N GLN A 75 -3.61 -5.61 -6.48
CA GLN A 75 -3.98 -6.02 -7.82
C GLN A 75 -4.62 -4.85 -8.58
N PRO A 76 -4.12 -4.49 -9.78
CA PRO A 76 -4.70 -3.43 -10.58
C PRO A 76 -6.15 -3.77 -10.98
N THR A 77 -7.07 -2.85 -10.71
CA THR A 77 -8.48 -2.97 -11.12
C THR A 77 -8.74 -2.33 -12.48
N VAL A 78 -7.80 -1.51 -12.96
CA VAL A 78 -7.82 -0.85 -14.26
C VAL A 78 -6.40 -0.83 -14.85
N ILE A 79 -6.32 -0.55 -16.14
CA ILE A 79 -5.03 -0.31 -16.81
C ILE A 79 -4.34 0.94 -16.25
N PRO A 80 -3.01 0.91 -16.00
CA PRO A 80 -2.26 2.11 -15.66
C PRO A 80 -2.34 3.16 -16.76
N MET A 81 -2.46 4.42 -16.35
CA MET A 81 -2.53 5.58 -17.22
C MET A 81 -1.42 6.58 -16.86
N PRO A 82 -0.95 7.40 -17.82
CA PRO A 82 -0.06 8.50 -17.49
C PRO A 82 -0.65 9.39 -16.40
N GLN A 83 0.20 9.93 -15.51
CA GLN A 83 -0.25 10.78 -14.41
C GLN A 83 -1.07 12.00 -14.88
N ALA A 84 -0.78 12.53 -16.07
CA ALA A 84 -1.56 13.60 -16.70
C ALA A 84 -3.05 13.24 -16.90
N ASP A 85 -3.37 11.94 -17.04
CA ASP A 85 -4.70 11.40 -17.25
C ASP A 85 -5.32 10.80 -15.98
N MET A 86 -4.67 10.91 -14.82
CA MET A 86 -5.11 10.24 -13.58
C MET A 86 -6.54 10.60 -13.14
N ASN A 87 -7.05 11.76 -13.55
CA ASN A 87 -8.44 12.22 -13.29
C ASN A 87 -9.53 11.35 -13.95
N ARG A 88 -9.12 10.43 -14.84
CA ARG A 88 -9.98 9.44 -15.49
C ARG A 88 -10.08 8.14 -14.70
N LEU A 89 -9.21 7.94 -13.70
CA LEU A 89 -9.22 6.75 -12.85
C LEU A 89 -10.45 6.76 -11.93
N PRO A 90 -11.19 5.63 -11.82
CA PRO A 90 -12.40 5.57 -11.00
C PRO A 90 -12.11 5.76 -9.51
N CYS A 91 -10.96 5.30 -9.03
CA CYS A 91 -10.56 5.39 -7.63
C CYS A 91 -10.26 6.83 -7.15
N LEU A 92 -10.06 7.79 -8.06
CA LEU A 92 -9.83 9.20 -7.70
C LEU A 92 -11.14 9.94 -7.34
N ARG A 93 -12.30 9.36 -7.67
CA ARG A 93 -13.63 10.00 -7.50
C ARG A 93 -14.42 9.43 -6.32
N GLN A 94 -13.76 8.69 -5.43
CA GLN A 94 -14.36 7.99 -4.30
C GLN A 94 -14.20 8.77 -3.00
#